data_AF-A0A813L8Y7-F1
#
_entry.id   AF-A0A813L8Y7-F1
#
_cell.length_a   1.000
_cell.length_b   1.000
_cell.length_c   1.000
_cell.angle_alpha   90.00
_cell.angle_beta   90.00
_cell.angle_gamma   90.00
#
_symmetry.space_group_name_H-M   'P 1'
#
loop_
_entity.id
_entity.type
_entity.pdbx_description
1 polymer ?
#
loop_
_entity_poly.entity_id
_entity_poly.type
_entity_poly.pdbx_seq_one_letter_code
_entity_poly.pdbx_strand_id
1 'polypeptide(L)'
;AAAVSRSSSVSGRSSECSSSRSGKAPSLWSFDALPRSTAATAASSGALRRAGSAARLGSVGALALSGGIASGSSLAALAQRERLQADRNVRLVLTIESDFDVACWVSLDSGEVEGEDLPIIISGGVKCEATYMGEAEGISGSLVPEGFRDGIPFVLRPASSDAFVGQPGRLRSTVTVPGSSRGGGIAPDEVSLLPAAAVGSPGVTVELRLTEDGVCSQLFAHIRLATESEARRAASQAS
;
A
#
# COMPACT_ATOMS: atom_id res chain seq x y z
N ALA A 1 -2.51 66.83 34.00
CA ALA A 1 -2.05 67.38 32.71
C ALA A 1 -2.20 66.31 31.65
N ALA A 2 -3.05 66.56 30.66
CA ALA A 2 -3.40 65.65 29.58
C ALA A 2 -2.39 65.76 28.43
N ALA A 3 -2.13 64.65 27.72
CA ALA A 3 -1.63 64.70 26.35
C ALA A 3 -2.18 63.51 25.56
N VAL A 4 -3.21 63.83 24.79
CA VAL A 4 -3.81 63.05 23.69
C VAL A 4 -2.96 63.27 22.44
N SER A 5 -2.69 62.23 21.65
CA SER A 5 -2.45 62.31 20.19
C SER A 5 -2.39 60.89 19.63
N ARG A 6 -3.41 60.40 18.92
CA ARG A 6 -3.96 60.74 17.59
C ARG A 6 -3.51 59.73 16.54
N SER A 7 -4.50 58.97 16.14
CA SER A 7 -4.65 58.07 15.02
C SER A 7 -4.21 58.67 13.69
N SER A 8 -3.64 57.84 12.82
CA SER A 8 -3.73 58.05 11.37
C SER A 8 -4.08 56.72 10.70
N SER A 9 -5.35 56.65 10.31
CA SER A 9 -5.94 55.69 9.39
C SER A 9 -5.39 55.93 7.98
N VAL A 10 -4.76 54.92 7.39
CA VAL A 10 -4.49 54.89 5.95
C VAL A 10 -5.57 54.05 5.27
N SER A 11 -6.44 54.77 4.58
CA SER A 11 -7.42 54.25 3.63
C SER A 11 -6.70 54.07 2.28
N GLY A 12 -6.27 52.85 1.99
CA GLY A 12 -5.64 52.46 0.72
C GLY A 12 -6.65 51.83 -0.22
N ARG A 13 -6.80 52.43 -1.40
CA ARG A 13 -7.86 52.20 -2.39
C ARG A 13 -7.88 50.82 -3.02
N SER A 14 -9.11 50.43 -3.34
CA SER A 14 -9.54 49.41 -4.28
C SER A 14 -8.79 49.51 -5.63
N SER A 15 -8.29 48.37 -6.10
CA SER A 15 -8.14 48.13 -7.53
C SER A 15 -8.66 46.72 -7.81
N GLU A 16 -9.88 46.69 -8.34
CA GLU A 16 -10.47 45.53 -8.98
C GLU A 16 -9.66 45.21 -10.24
N CYS A 17 -8.86 44.14 -10.19
CA CYS A 17 -8.38 43.48 -11.38
C CYS A 17 -9.28 42.27 -11.66
N SER A 18 -10.42 42.56 -12.28
CA SER A 18 -11.24 41.59 -12.99
C SER A 18 -10.44 41.03 -14.17
N SER A 19 -9.74 39.92 -13.95
CA SER A 19 -9.20 39.07 -15.01
C SER A 19 -9.98 37.78 -15.04
N SER A 20 -11.11 37.81 -15.73
CA SER A 20 -11.84 36.62 -16.18
C SER A 20 -11.02 35.90 -17.26
N ARG A 21 -9.97 35.19 -16.86
CA ARG A 21 -9.37 34.15 -17.70
C ARG A 21 -10.19 32.88 -17.53
N SER A 22 -11.18 32.74 -18.42
CA SER A 22 -11.69 31.45 -18.88
C SER A 22 -10.54 30.68 -19.53
N GLY A 23 -9.72 30.06 -18.69
CA GLY A 23 -8.75 29.06 -19.10
C GLY A 23 -9.48 27.74 -19.23
N LYS A 24 -9.78 27.34 -20.47
CA LYS A 24 -10.09 25.95 -20.81
C LYS A 24 -9.11 25.02 -20.10
N ALA A 25 -9.63 24.10 -19.31
CA ALA A 25 -8.86 22.99 -18.77
C ALA A 25 -8.14 22.24 -19.91
N PRO A 26 -6.81 22.02 -19.85
CA PRO A 26 -6.20 20.96 -20.61
C PRO A 26 -6.61 19.62 -19.95
N SER A 27 -7.81 19.17 -20.28
CA SER A 27 -8.17 17.75 -20.18
C SER A 27 -7.49 17.06 -21.34
N LEU A 28 -6.30 16.49 -21.12
CA LEU A 28 -5.65 15.58 -22.06
C LEU A 28 -4.52 14.81 -21.36
N TRP A 29 -4.89 14.06 -20.33
CA TRP A 29 -4.26 12.76 -20.10
C TRP A 29 -5.20 11.73 -20.73
N SER A 30 -5.12 11.60 -22.05
CA SER A 30 -5.61 10.37 -22.69
C SER A 30 -4.64 9.27 -22.31
N PHE A 31 -5.07 8.38 -21.42
CA PHE A 31 -4.53 7.03 -21.39
C PHE A 31 -4.94 6.37 -22.71
N ASP A 32 -4.10 6.51 -23.72
CA ASP A 32 -4.21 5.67 -24.91
C ASP A 32 -4.09 4.21 -24.44
N ALA A 33 -5.10 3.46 -24.83
CA ALA A 33 -5.33 2.09 -24.43
C ALA A 33 -4.11 1.21 -24.73
N LEU A 34 -3.53 0.63 -23.69
CA LEU A 34 -2.68 -0.54 -23.84
C LEU A 34 -3.51 -1.71 -24.38
N PRO A 35 -2.94 -2.53 -25.28
CA PRO A 35 -3.68 -3.59 -25.94
C PRO A 35 -4.14 -4.65 -24.94
N ARG A 36 -5.46 -4.86 -24.94
CA ARG A 36 -6.17 -5.96 -24.29
C ARG A 36 -5.58 -7.28 -24.81
N SER A 37 -4.72 -7.92 -24.03
CA SER A 37 -4.23 -9.27 -24.33
C SER A 37 -5.39 -10.24 -24.16
N THR A 38 -6.05 -10.57 -25.28
CA THR A 38 -7.03 -11.65 -25.38
C THR A 38 -6.29 -12.98 -25.32
N ALA A 39 -6.25 -13.62 -24.16
CA ALA A 39 -5.89 -15.03 -24.07
C ALA A 39 -7.01 -15.87 -24.71
N ALA A 40 -6.61 -16.63 -25.72
CA ALA A 40 -7.47 -17.38 -26.61
C ALA A 40 -8.24 -18.50 -25.89
N THR A 41 -9.53 -18.55 -26.19
CA THR A 41 -10.39 -19.70 -26.01
C THR A 41 -9.94 -20.84 -26.93
N ALA A 42 -9.33 -21.88 -26.39
CA ALA A 42 -9.18 -23.16 -27.08
C ALA A 42 -10.33 -24.07 -26.67
N ALA A 43 -11.42 -24.01 -27.44
CA ALA A 43 -12.45 -25.04 -27.44
C ALA A 43 -11.93 -26.23 -28.27
N SER A 44 -11.75 -27.39 -27.65
CA SER A 44 -11.65 -28.66 -28.37
C SER A 44 -12.75 -29.60 -27.88
N SER A 45 -13.90 -29.51 -28.54
CA SER A 45 -14.91 -30.55 -28.54
C SER A 45 -14.47 -31.65 -29.50
N GLY A 46 -14.14 -32.83 -28.98
CA GLY A 46 -13.82 -34.02 -29.75
C GLY A 46 -14.36 -35.26 -29.04
N ALA A 47 -15.38 -35.86 -29.65
CA ALA A 47 -16.27 -36.83 -29.06
C ALA A 47 -15.70 -38.24 -28.88
N LEU A 48 -16.27 -38.94 -27.88
CA LEU A 48 -16.66 -40.35 -27.88
C LEU A 48 -15.72 -41.37 -28.55
N ARG A 49 -15.05 -42.21 -27.72
CA ARG A 49 -15.08 -43.67 -27.92
C ARG A 49 -15.08 -44.45 -26.61
N ARG A 50 -16.15 -45.22 -26.48
CA ARG A 50 -16.47 -46.30 -25.54
C ARG A 50 -15.71 -47.57 -25.98
N ALA A 51 -15.06 -48.27 -25.05
CA ALA A 51 -15.03 -49.73 -24.94
C ALA A 51 -14.04 -50.14 -23.84
N GLY A 52 -14.38 -51.21 -23.12
CA GLY A 52 -13.79 -51.56 -21.84
C GLY A 52 -12.40 -52.17 -21.90
N SER A 53 -11.81 -52.31 -20.72
CA SER A 53 -11.29 -53.60 -20.30
C SER A 53 -11.14 -53.64 -18.79
N ALA A 54 -11.43 -54.80 -18.23
CA ALA A 54 -11.31 -55.12 -16.82
C ALA A 54 -9.89 -55.62 -16.50
N ALA A 55 -9.36 -55.19 -15.35
CA ALA A 55 -8.36 -55.87 -14.53
C ALA A 55 -8.41 -55.13 -13.16
N ARG A 56 -8.92 -55.66 -12.05
CA ARG A 56 -8.57 -56.86 -11.24
C ARG A 56 -7.07 -56.99 -10.92
N LEU A 57 -6.82 -57.03 -9.59
CA LEU A 57 -5.57 -57.24 -8.84
C LEU A 57 -4.77 -55.94 -8.63
N GLY A 58 -4.46 -55.45 -7.44
CA GLY A 58 -4.60 -55.96 -6.08
C GLY A 58 -3.51 -55.29 -5.23
N SER A 59 -3.87 -54.63 -4.13
CA SER A 59 -2.98 -54.47 -2.98
C SER A 59 -3.83 -54.14 -1.76
N VAL A 60 -4.17 -55.22 -1.06
CA VAL A 60 -4.61 -55.21 0.32
C VAL A 60 -3.44 -54.75 1.16
N GLY A 61 -3.58 -53.62 1.83
CA GLY A 61 -2.65 -53.10 2.81
C GLY A 61 -3.40 -52.72 4.08
N ALA A 62 -4.12 -53.69 4.66
CA ALA A 62 -4.73 -53.56 5.97
C ALA A 62 -3.64 -53.66 7.04
N LEU A 63 -3.20 -52.51 7.56
CA LEU A 63 -2.45 -52.43 8.82
C LEU A 63 -3.47 -52.26 9.95
N ALA A 64 -4.06 -53.39 10.35
CA ALA A 64 -4.72 -53.52 11.64
C ALA A 64 -3.65 -53.90 12.67
N LEU A 65 -3.17 -52.92 13.41
CA LEU A 65 -2.46 -53.14 14.68
C LEU A 65 -3.38 -52.69 15.81
N SER A 66 -4.17 -53.66 16.26
CA SER A 66 -4.92 -53.63 17.51
C SER A 66 -3.93 -53.86 18.66
N GLY A 67 -3.67 -52.85 19.47
CA GLY A 67 -2.96 -53.04 20.75
C GLY A 67 -2.20 -51.80 21.20
N GLY A 68 -2.75 -51.09 22.19
CA GLY A 68 -2.01 -50.06 22.92
C GLY A 68 -2.76 -48.74 23.07
N ILE A 69 -3.79 -48.74 23.91
CA ILE A 69 -4.36 -47.54 24.51
C ILE A 69 -3.25 -46.64 25.11
N ALA A 70 -3.39 -45.34 24.84
CA ALA A 70 -2.67 -44.19 25.43
C ALA A 70 -1.28 -43.82 24.85
N SER A 71 -1.20 -43.44 23.55
CA SER A 71 -0.28 -42.37 23.05
C SER A 71 -0.43 -42.10 21.54
N GLY A 72 -1.67 -42.10 21.00
CA GLY A 72 -1.95 -41.75 19.59
C GLY A 72 -2.40 -40.30 19.38
N SER A 73 -2.50 -39.51 20.45
CA SER A 73 -3.09 -38.17 20.44
C SER A 73 -2.16 -37.09 19.89
N SER A 74 -0.84 -37.32 19.84
CA SER A 74 0.11 -36.28 19.40
C SER A 74 0.14 -36.08 17.89
N LEU A 75 0.13 -37.14 17.07
CA LEU A 75 0.18 -37.01 15.61
C LEU A 75 -1.16 -36.54 15.01
N ALA A 76 -2.29 -37.02 15.52
CA ALA A 76 -3.59 -36.53 15.11
C ALA A 76 -3.81 -35.08 15.55
N ALA A 77 -3.34 -34.69 16.74
CA ALA A 77 -3.35 -33.29 17.18
C ALA A 77 -2.42 -32.40 16.37
N LEU A 78 -1.27 -32.90 15.89
CA LEU A 78 -0.38 -32.17 15.00
C LEU A 78 -1.01 -31.94 13.62
N ALA A 79 -1.57 -32.97 12.99
CA ALA A 79 -2.26 -32.85 11.71
C ALA A 79 -3.49 -31.93 11.78
N GLN A 80 -4.21 -31.97 12.92
CA GLN A 80 -5.34 -31.08 13.15
C GLN A 80 -4.91 -29.65 13.48
N ARG A 81 -3.77 -29.46 14.16
CA ARG A 81 -3.17 -28.15 14.41
C ARG A 81 -2.66 -27.51 13.13
N GLU A 82 -2.06 -28.30 12.23
CA GLU A 82 -1.59 -27.85 10.93
C GLU A 82 -2.75 -27.40 10.05
N ARG A 83 -3.87 -28.14 10.04
CA ARG A 83 -5.12 -27.69 9.40
C ARG A 83 -5.67 -26.39 9.99
N LEU A 84 -5.71 -26.26 11.31
CA LEU A 84 -6.18 -25.03 11.97
C LEU A 84 -5.19 -23.86 11.81
N GLN A 85 -3.93 -24.13 11.49
CA GLN A 85 -2.94 -23.10 11.13
C GLN A 85 -3.05 -22.70 9.66
N ALA A 86 -3.39 -23.63 8.77
CA ALA A 86 -3.67 -23.34 7.37
C ALA A 86 -4.91 -22.44 7.17
N ASP A 87 -5.87 -22.49 8.11
CA ASP A 87 -7.04 -21.59 8.10
C ASP A 87 -6.75 -20.19 8.68
N ARG A 88 -5.52 -19.88 9.10
CA ARG A 88 -5.16 -18.55 9.61
C ARG A 88 -4.82 -17.59 8.48
N ASN A 89 -5.85 -17.21 7.74
CA ASN A 89 -5.73 -16.12 6.78
C ASN A 89 -5.55 -14.80 7.54
N VAL A 90 -4.52 -14.03 7.16
CA VAL A 90 -4.32 -12.66 7.64
C VAL A 90 -5.04 -11.73 6.69
N ARG A 91 -5.85 -10.82 7.21
CA ARG A 91 -6.46 -9.76 6.41
C ARG A 91 -5.85 -8.42 6.76
N LEU A 92 -5.37 -7.70 5.74
CA LEU A 92 -4.90 -6.33 5.84
C LEU A 92 -5.88 -5.40 5.13
N VAL A 93 -6.35 -4.38 5.84
CA VAL A 93 -7.04 -3.25 5.24
C VAL A 93 -6.08 -2.07 5.24
N LEU A 94 -5.68 -1.63 4.05
CA LEU A 94 -4.84 -0.46 3.84
C LEU A 94 -5.76 0.74 3.58
N THR A 95 -5.74 1.72 4.48
CA THR A 95 -6.44 2.99 4.31
C THR A 95 -5.42 4.08 4.04
N ILE A 96 -5.54 4.76 2.90
CA ILE A 96 -4.67 5.86 2.52
C ILE A 96 -5.48 7.15 2.48
N GLU A 97 -4.98 8.18 3.15
CA GLU A 97 -5.50 9.54 3.14
C GLU A 97 -4.39 10.49 2.69
N SER A 98 -4.70 11.42 1.81
CA SER A 98 -3.72 12.39 1.30
C SER A 98 -4.29 13.81 1.36
N ASP A 99 -3.46 14.79 1.71
CA ASP A 99 -3.83 16.20 1.70
C ASP A 99 -3.88 16.80 0.28
N PHE A 100 -3.35 16.09 -0.71
CA PHE A 100 -3.24 16.51 -2.11
C PHE A 100 -3.35 15.31 -3.08
N ASP A 101 -3.53 15.59 -4.37
CA ASP A 101 -3.64 14.53 -5.39
C ASP A 101 -2.29 13.81 -5.56
N VAL A 102 -2.27 12.48 -5.34
CA VAL A 102 -1.07 11.66 -5.38
C VAL A 102 -1.38 10.26 -5.89
N ALA A 103 -0.53 9.71 -6.74
CA ALA A 103 -0.60 8.29 -7.07
C ALA A 103 0.10 7.46 -6.00
N CYS A 104 -0.50 6.32 -5.63
CA CYS A 104 0.12 5.37 -4.72
C CYS A 104 -0.07 3.95 -5.23
N TRP A 105 0.95 3.12 -5.08
CA TRP A 105 0.86 1.70 -5.38
C TRP A 105 1.46 0.87 -4.25
N VAL A 106 1.09 -0.40 -4.21
CA VAL A 106 1.56 -1.36 -3.23
C VAL A 106 2.22 -2.49 -4.00
N SER A 107 3.48 -2.76 -3.66
CA SER A 107 4.20 -3.92 -4.16
C SER A 107 4.15 -5.00 -3.08
N LEU A 108 3.53 -6.13 -3.37
CA LEU A 108 3.48 -7.26 -2.44
C LEU A 108 4.62 -8.24 -2.73
N ASP A 109 5.32 -8.64 -1.68
CA ASP A 109 6.26 -9.77 -1.70
C ASP A 109 5.57 -11.06 -1.28
N SER A 110 4.61 -10.97 -0.34
CA SER A 110 3.74 -12.07 0.06
C SER A 110 2.31 -11.59 0.31
N GLY A 111 1.34 -12.41 -0.11
CA GLY A 111 -0.09 -12.11 -0.05
C GLY A 111 -0.71 -11.89 -1.42
N GLU A 112 -2.04 -11.88 -1.45
CA GLU A 112 -2.87 -11.68 -2.62
C GLU A 112 -3.74 -10.43 -2.46
N VAL A 113 -3.96 -9.73 -3.57
CA VAL A 113 -4.86 -8.57 -3.62
C VAL A 113 -6.29 -9.07 -3.68
N GLU A 114 -7.14 -8.58 -2.78
CA GLU A 114 -8.58 -8.84 -2.81
C GLU A 114 -9.29 -7.57 -3.34
N GLY A 115 -9.43 -7.43 -4.66
CA GLY A 115 -10.15 -6.31 -5.27
C GLY A 115 -9.58 -5.80 -6.59
N GLU A 116 -9.84 -4.53 -6.90
CA GLU A 116 -9.21 -3.83 -8.03
C GLU A 116 -7.72 -3.62 -7.75
N ASP A 117 -6.88 -3.98 -8.73
CA ASP A 117 -5.43 -3.78 -8.66
C ASP A 117 -5.09 -2.28 -8.68
N LEU A 118 -4.16 -1.89 -7.79
CA LEU A 118 -3.46 -0.61 -7.79
C LEU A 118 -2.66 -0.43 -9.08
N PRO A 119 -2.50 0.79 -9.64
CA PRO A 119 -2.35 2.05 -8.91
C PRO A 119 -3.68 2.79 -8.65
N ILE A 120 -3.81 3.35 -7.45
CA ILE A 120 -4.90 4.25 -7.09
C ILE A 120 -4.37 5.68 -7.14
N ILE A 121 -5.07 6.52 -7.89
CA ILE A 121 -4.92 7.96 -7.80
C ILE A 121 -5.78 8.41 -6.63
N ILE A 122 -5.15 8.92 -5.58
CA ILE A 122 -5.81 9.37 -4.36
C ILE A 122 -6.05 10.86 -4.50
N SER A 123 -7.32 11.26 -4.56
CA SER A 123 -7.69 12.67 -4.54
C SER A 123 -7.48 13.26 -3.15
N GLY A 124 -7.00 14.50 -3.09
CA GLY A 124 -6.80 15.21 -1.82
C GLY A 124 -8.08 15.28 -0.98
N GLY A 125 -7.96 14.94 0.30
CA GLY A 125 -9.07 14.91 1.28
C GLY A 125 -10.02 13.72 1.14
N VAL A 126 -9.75 12.77 0.23
CA VAL A 126 -10.55 11.56 0.03
C VAL A 126 -9.78 10.35 0.56
N LYS A 127 -10.46 9.53 1.36
CA LYS A 127 -9.92 8.25 1.83
C LYS A 127 -10.07 7.19 0.76
N CYS A 128 -9.01 6.44 0.54
CA CYS A 128 -9.05 5.23 -0.28
C CYS A 128 -8.73 4.01 0.58
N GLU A 129 -9.38 2.89 0.30
CA GLU A 129 -9.21 1.63 1.01
C GLU A 129 -8.93 0.49 0.02
N ALA A 130 -7.95 -0.34 0.35
CA ALA A 130 -7.62 -1.56 -0.36
C ALA A 130 -7.50 -2.71 0.64
N THR A 131 -7.93 -3.91 0.24
CA THR A 131 -7.85 -5.10 1.09
C THR A 131 -6.88 -6.11 0.50
N TYR A 132 -6.05 -6.69 1.37
CA TYR A 132 -5.11 -7.74 1.03
C TYR A 132 -5.32 -8.94 1.94
N MET A 133 -5.10 -10.12 1.38
CA MET A 133 -5.23 -11.39 2.06
C MET A 133 -3.87 -12.10 2.04
N GLY A 134 -3.40 -12.53 3.21
CA GLY A 134 -2.20 -13.33 3.34
C GLY A 134 -2.54 -14.71 3.86
N GLU A 135 -1.74 -15.69 3.47
CA GLU A 135 -1.83 -17.05 3.99
C GLU A 135 -1.09 -17.17 5.33
N ALA A 136 -0.66 -18.38 5.70
CA ALA A 136 0.01 -18.68 6.97
C ALA A 136 1.32 -17.88 7.18
N GLU A 137 1.97 -17.45 6.10
CA GLU A 137 3.21 -16.65 6.13
C GLU A 137 2.95 -15.16 6.42
N GLY A 138 1.69 -14.72 6.29
CA GLY A 138 1.26 -13.35 6.45
C GLY A 138 1.38 -12.52 5.17
N ILE A 139 1.41 -11.20 5.34
CA ILE A 139 1.43 -10.22 4.25
C ILE A 139 2.71 -9.40 4.39
N SER A 140 3.48 -9.28 3.31
CA SER A 140 4.66 -8.44 3.27
C SER A 140 4.74 -7.71 1.95
N GLY A 141 5.25 -6.49 1.99
CA GLY A 141 5.37 -5.67 0.81
C GLY A 141 5.85 -4.27 1.13
N SER A 142 5.64 -3.36 0.20
CA SER A 142 5.99 -1.95 0.34
C SER A 142 4.91 -1.03 -0.23
N LEU A 143 4.67 0.06 0.50
CA LEU A 143 3.84 1.17 0.03
C LEU A 143 4.74 2.16 -0.72
N VAL A 144 4.39 2.47 -1.96
CA VAL A 144 5.20 3.36 -2.79
C VAL A 144 4.34 4.56 -3.22
N PRO A 145 4.45 5.68 -2.48
CA PRO A 145 3.87 6.94 -2.92
C PRO A 145 4.63 7.51 -4.11
N GLU A 146 3.92 8.19 -5.01
CA GLU A 146 4.52 8.93 -6.11
C GLU A 146 5.59 9.91 -5.59
N GLY A 147 6.75 9.91 -6.25
CA GLY A 147 7.89 10.73 -5.90
C GLY A 147 8.79 10.18 -4.79
N PHE A 148 8.43 9.05 -4.18
CA PHE A 148 9.33 8.31 -3.31
C PHE A 148 10.21 7.41 -4.16
N ARG A 149 11.53 7.43 -3.91
CA ARG A 149 12.49 6.55 -4.59
C ARG A 149 12.35 5.11 -4.08
N ASP A 150 12.21 4.97 -2.78
CA ASP A 150 12.16 3.70 -2.08
C ASP A 150 10.75 3.48 -1.51
N GLY A 151 10.25 2.25 -1.66
CA GLY A 151 9.00 1.84 -1.02
C GLY A 151 9.15 1.75 0.49
N ILE A 152 8.07 2.06 1.21
CA ILE A 152 8.01 1.98 2.66
C ILE A 152 7.57 0.56 3.03
N PRO A 153 8.47 -0.28 3.57
CA PRO A 153 8.17 -1.69 3.79
C PRO A 153 7.15 -1.87 4.92
N PHE A 154 6.30 -2.87 4.80
CA PHE A 154 5.43 -3.33 5.86
C PHE A 154 5.39 -4.85 5.90
N VAL A 155 5.24 -5.40 7.10
CA VAL A 155 5.09 -6.83 7.32
C VAL A 155 4.01 -7.05 8.37
N LEU A 156 3.14 -8.00 8.08
CA LEU A 156 2.12 -8.50 8.97
C LEU A 156 2.22 -10.00 9.03
N ARG A 157 2.23 -10.57 10.23
CA ARG A 157 2.34 -12.01 10.43
C ARG A 157 1.32 -12.49 11.44
N PRO A 158 0.69 -13.65 11.22
CA PRO A 158 -0.33 -14.14 12.13
C PRO A 158 0.31 -14.48 13.50
N ALA A 159 -0.20 -13.87 14.57
CA ALA A 159 0.17 -14.17 15.96
C ALA A 159 1.66 -14.01 16.31
N SER A 160 2.39 -13.13 15.61
CA SER A 160 3.81 -12.86 15.89
C SER A 160 4.06 -11.40 16.26
N SER A 161 5.10 -11.13 17.03
CA SER A 161 5.60 -9.79 17.36
C SER A 161 6.35 -9.10 16.21
N ASP A 162 6.43 -9.74 15.04
CA ASP A 162 7.27 -9.28 13.92
C ASP A 162 6.52 -8.35 12.97
N ALA A 163 5.31 -7.92 13.31
CA ALA A 163 4.58 -6.96 12.51
C ALA A 163 5.23 -5.57 12.59
N PHE A 164 5.39 -4.92 11.44
CA PHE A 164 5.98 -3.60 11.38
C PHE A 164 5.60 -2.80 10.16
N VAL A 165 5.86 -1.49 10.25
CA VAL A 165 5.84 -0.55 9.14
C VAL A 165 7.07 0.35 9.19
N GLY A 166 7.75 0.50 8.05
CA GLY A 166 8.99 1.26 7.87
C GLY A 166 10.22 0.60 8.47
N GLN A 167 10.20 0.23 9.75
CA GLN A 167 11.32 -0.38 10.47
C GLN A 167 10.88 -1.59 11.30
N PRO A 168 11.67 -2.68 11.34
CA PRO A 168 11.35 -3.86 12.15
C PRO A 168 10.99 -3.52 13.60
N GLY A 169 9.89 -4.10 14.09
CA GLY A 169 9.37 -3.90 15.45
C GLY A 169 8.66 -2.57 15.70
N ARG A 170 8.46 -1.73 14.68
CA ARG A 170 7.69 -0.48 14.82
C ARG A 170 6.33 -0.57 14.16
N LEU A 171 5.28 -0.34 14.96
CA LEU A 171 3.91 -0.22 14.47
C LEU A 171 3.55 1.20 14.01
N ARG A 172 4.47 2.15 14.16
CA ARG A 172 4.32 3.53 13.69
C ARG A 172 5.61 3.99 13.06
N SER A 173 5.50 4.64 11.92
CA SER A 173 6.64 5.21 11.20
C SER A 173 6.27 6.55 10.58
N THR A 174 7.24 7.43 10.48
CA THR A 174 7.12 8.69 9.73
C THR A 174 8.29 8.72 8.77
N VAL A 175 8.00 8.76 7.48
CA VAL A 175 8.99 8.79 6.42
C VAL A 175 8.84 10.11 5.68
N THR A 176 9.91 10.89 5.64
CA THR A 176 9.93 12.18 4.95
C THR A 176 10.93 12.12 3.81
N VAL A 177 10.46 12.39 2.60
CA VAL A 177 11.32 12.58 1.44
C VAL A 177 11.48 14.09 1.24
N PRO A 178 12.71 14.63 1.37
CA PRO A 178 12.96 16.03 1.10
C PRO A 178 12.72 16.29 -0.39
N GLY A 179 12.10 17.43 -0.68
CA GLY A 179 11.98 17.91 -2.04
C GLY A 179 13.34 18.33 -2.57
N SER A 180 13.56 18.17 -3.87
CA SER A 180 14.76 18.70 -4.50
C SER A 180 14.77 20.22 -4.36
N SER A 181 15.59 20.70 -3.42
CA SER A 181 15.89 22.11 -3.26
C SER A 181 16.55 22.58 -4.55
N ARG A 182 15.74 23.27 -5.34
CA ARG A 182 16.02 23.83 -6.66
C ARG A 182 17.28 24.70 -6.61
N GLY A 183 18.48 24.11 -6.73
CA GLY A 183 19.73 24.86 -6.53
C GLY A 183 21.05 24.17 -6.86
N GLY A 184 21.09 22.87 -7.17
CA GLY A 184 22.34 22.17 -7.54
C GLY A 184 22.23 21.53 -8.91
N GLY A 185 23.09 21.93 -9.84
CA GLY A 185 23.04 21.50 -11.24
C GLY A 185 23.21 19.99 -11.44
N ILE A 186 22.17 19.39 -12.04
CA ILE A 186 22.20 18.38 -13.11
C ILE A 186 23.12 17.16 -12.88
N ALA A 187 22.53 16.06 -12.42
CA ALA A 187 22.54 14.83 -13.22
C ALA A 187 21.13 14.68 -13.82
N PRO A 188 20.98 14.52 -15.15
CA PRO A 188 19.68 14.52 -15.82
C PRO A 188 18.85 13.25 -15.60
N ASP A 189 19.32 12.33 -14.77
CA ASP A 189 18.74 10.98 -14.61
C ASP A 189 18.05 10.77 -13.25
N GLU A 190 18.19 11.71 -12.30
CA GLU A 190 17.45 11.70 -11.03
C GLU A 190 16.42 12.82 -11.02
N VAL A 191 15.36 12.65 -11.80
CA VAL A 191 14.17 13.49 -11.64
C VAL A 191 13.48 13.01 -10.37
N SER A 192 13.79 13.62 -9.22
CA SER A 192 12.92 13.51 -8.04
C SER A 192 11.60 14.18 -8.39
N LEU A 193 10.72 13.38 -8.97
CA LEU A 193 9.37 13.75 -9.37
C LEU A 193 8.51 13.76 -8.12
N LEU A 194 8.71 14.78 -7.27
CA LEU A 194 7.65 15.10 -6.32
C LEU A 194 6.32 15.17 -7.08
N PRO A 195 5.22 14.69 -6.48
CA PRO A 195 3.90 14.79 -7.08
C PRO A 195 3.65 16.21 -7.57
N ALA A 196 2.91 16.38 -8.67
CA ALA A 196 2.67 17.70 -9.26
C ALA A 196 2.11 18.71 -8.25
N ALA A 197 1.30 18.24 -7.29
CA ALA A 197 0.73 19.06 -6.23
C ALA A 197 1.74 19.45 -5.11
N ALA A 198 2.86 18.73 -4.98
CA ALA A 198 3.93 19.00 -4.03
C ALA A 198 5.06 19.87 -4.62
N VAL A 199 4.92 20.35 -5.86
CA VAL A 199 5.91 21.22 -6.50
C VAL A 199 6.09 22.51 -5.70
N GLY A 200 7.33 22.78 -5.29
CA GLY A 200 7.69 23.95 -4.47
C GLY A 200 7.54 23.75 -2.96
N SER A 201 7.03 22.59 -2.52
CA SER A 201 7.09 22.19 -1.12
C SER A 201 8.53 21.78 -0.73
N PRO A 202 8.89 21.88 0.56
CA PRO A 202 10.19 21.42 1.02
C PRO A 202 10.31 19.90 1.03
N GLY A 203 9.21 19.15 0.87
CA GLY A 203 9.19 17.69 0.80
C GLY A 203 7.80 17.11 1.03
N VAL A 204 7.71 15.78 1.08
CA VAL A 204 6.49 15.03 1.38
C VAL A 204 6.76 14.11 2.58
N THR A 205 5.82 14.07 3.50
CA THR A 205 5.86 13.21 4.69
C THR A 205 4.71 12.21 4.63
N VAL A 206 5.04 10.95 4.90
CA VAL A 206 4.07 9.86 5.04
C VAL A 206 4.11 9.38 6.49
N GLU A 207 2.97 9.48 7.16
CA GLU A 207 2.76 8.97 8.50
C GLU A 207 2.03 7.63 8.41
N LEU A 208 2.65 6.57 8.91
CA LEU A 208 2.11 5.22 8.86
C LEU A 208 1.83 4.71 10.26
N ARG A 209 0.69 4.05 10.40
CA ARG A 209 0.25 3.41 11.62
C ARG A 209 -0.36 2.06 11.31
N LEU A 210 0.25 1.02 11.86
CA LEU A 210 -0.27 -0.33 11.86
C LEU A 210 -1.03 -0.57 13.17
N THR A 211 -2.24 -1.10 13.05
CA THR A 211 -3.08 -1.51 14.18
C THR A 211 -3.55 -2.94 13.95
N GLU A 212 -3.38 -3.78 14.97
CA GLU A 212 -3.78 -5.19 14.94
C GLU A 212 -5.08 -5.36 15.73
N ASP A 213 -6.16 -5.77 15.07
CA ASP A 213 -7.46 -6.05 15.72
C ASP A 213 -7.77 -7.56 15.70
N GLY A 214 -6.75 -8.36 16.02
CA GLY A 214 -6.81 -9.82 16.13
C GLY A 214 -6.99 -10.57 14.81
N VAL A 215 -8.10 -10.34 14.11
CA VAL A 215 -8.49 -11.02 12.86
C VAL A 215 -8.25 -10.13 11.64
N CYS A 216 -8.35 -8.81 11.82
CA CYS A 216 -8.12 -7.83 10.77
C CYS A 216 -7.05 -6.85 11.24
N SER A 217 -6.00 -6.70 10.45
CA SER A 217 -5.01 -5.66 10.69
C SER A 217 -5.29 -4.48 9.77
N GLN A 218 -5.13 -3.28 10.30
CA GLN A 218 -5.33 -2.04 9.55
C GLN A 218 -4.00 -1.30 9.44
N LEU A 219 -3.60 -0.96 8.22
CA LEU A 219 -2.49 -0.06 7.95
C LEU A 219 -3.07 1.27 7.49
N PHE A 220 -2.90 2.30 8.30
CA PHE A 220 -3.27 3.66 7.95
C PHE A 220 -2.05 4.43 7.46
N ALA A 221 -2.15 5.04 6.29
CA ALA A 221 -1.12 5.91 5.73
C ALA A 221 -1.70 7.30 5.46
N HIS A 222 -1.12 8.33 6.09
CA HIS A 222 -1.48 9.73 5.86
C HIS A 222 -0.33 10.44 5.14
N ILE A 223 -0.61 10.94 3.95
CA ILE A 223 0.36 11.63 3.08
C ILE A 223 0.10 13.13 3.15
N ARG A 224 1.11 13.89 3.56
CA ARG A 224 1.03 15.35 3.67
C ARG A 224 2.29 16.03 3.17
N LEU A 225 2.19 17.33 2.93
CA LEU A 225 3.37 18.14 2.66
C LEU A 225 4.25 18.21 3.91
N ALA A 226 5.55 18.03 3.73
CA ALA A 226 6.51 18.17 4.80
C ALA A 226 6.64 19.64 5.21
N THR A 227 6.88 19.87 6.49
CA THR A 227 7.34 21.18 6.96
C THR A 227 8.82 21.35 6.64
N GLU A 228 9.30 22.60 6.60
CA GLU A 228 10.70 22.89 6.31
C GLU A 228 11.66 22.25 7.33
N SER A 229 11.27 22.18 8.60
CA SER A 229 12.06 21.54 9.65
C SER A 229 12.13 20.02 9.51
N GLU A 230 11.04 19.37 9.08
CA GLU A 230 11.00 17.94 8.79
C GLU A 230 11.90 17.60 7.59
N ALA A 231 11.78 18.36 6.50
CA ALA A 231 12.60 18.18 5.32
C ALA A 231 14.10 18.34 5.61
N ARG A 232 14.48 19.37 6.39
CA ARG A 232 15.89 19.55 6.82
C ARG A 232 16.38 18.39 7.67
N ARG A 233 15.56 17.89 8.60
CA ARG A 233 15.91 16.75 9.45
C ARG A 233 16.12 15.50 8.59
N ALA A 234 15.22 15.23 7.64
CA ALA A 234 15.34 14.09 6.73
C ALA A 234 16.61 14.20 5.87
N ALA A 235 16.89 15.39 5.30
CA ALA A 235 18.10 15.63 4.52
C ALA A 235 19.38 15.39 5.35
N SER A 236 19.40 15.78 6.63
CA SER A 236 20.55 15.53 7.53
C SER A 236 20.74 14.07 7.95
N GLN A 237 19.69 13.24 7.82
CA GLN A 237 19.78 11.80 8.11
C GLN A 237 20.25 11.00 6.89
N ALA A 238 20.13 11.57 5.69
CA ALA A 238 20.53 10.94 4.43
C ALA A 238 22.00 11.23 4.04
N SER A 239 22.65 12.20 4.70
CA SER A 239 24.07 12.57 4.51
C SER A 239 24.99 11.76 5.41
#